data_AF-A0A1U7W8B3-F1
#
_entry.id   AF-A0A1U7W8B3-F1
#
_cell.length_a   1.000
_cell.length_b   1.000
_cell.length_c   1.000
_cell.angle_alpha   90.00
_cell.angle_beta   90.00
_cell.angle_gamma   90.00
#
_symmetry.space_group_name_H-M   'P 1'
#
loop_
_entity.id
_entity.type
_entity.pdbx_description
1 polymer ?
#
loop_
_entity_poly.entity_id
_entity_poly.type
_entity_poly.pdbx_seq_one_letter_code
_entity_poly.pdbx_strand_id
1 'polypeptide(L)'
;MTFYTQIFLVFTISFFLTTLPSKAYKNYPTLSQSHAPALSPQQSSSSTSALFSASASSLSSLTASVTSATTFEIPKNIPVISTEDVSIFVKAIMDATMSKTDEFISKVIDKRLAEPNTDIYAKDCLETCKSVFEDAKDAMKRTEEDVKAGNMYKANVDVSAMSTNIDTCNECATSIYGFDPEFKKFDNWAQGIASDCLDKITGQNS
;
A
#
# COMPACT_ATOMS: atom_id res chain seq x y z
N MET A 1 -16.31 28.57 10.01
CA MET A 1 -16.15 27.55 11.07
C MET A 1 -15.60 26.21 10.55
N THR A 2 -14.91 26.19 9.40
CA THR A 2 -14.43 24.96 8.74
C THR A 2 -12.91 24.73 8.87
N PHE A 3 -12.17 25.70 9.38
CA PHE A 3 -10.72 25.58 9.61
C PHE A 3 -10.37 24.89 10.94
N TYR A 4 -11.28 24.90 11.92
CA TYR A 4 -11.03 24.30 13.23
C TYR A 4 -11.13 22.76 13.21
N THR A 5 -11.96 22.19 12.33
CA THR A 5 -12.18 20.74 12.25
C THR A 5 -10.98 19.97 11.68
N GLN A 6 -10.18 20.59 10.79
CA GLN A 6 -8.97 19.98 10.22
C GLN A 6 -7.84 19.88 11.27
N ILE A 7 -7.74 20.83 12.20
CA ILE A 7 -6.70 20.82 13.25
C ILE A 7 -6.99 19.72 14.28
N PHE A 8 -8.26 19.43 14.60
CA PHE A 8 -8.60 18.38 15.55
C PHE A 8 -8.25 16.96 15.06
N LEU A 9 -8.31 16.70 13.75
CA LEU A 9 -8.02 15.38 13.17
C LEU A 9 -6.53 15.00 13.25
N VAL A 10 -5.63 15.97 13.15
CA VAL A 10 -4.17 15.73 13.30
C VAL A 10 -3.78 15.51 14.77
N PHE A 11 -4.51 16.15 15.71
CA PHE A 11 -4.24 16.01 17.14
C PHE A 11 -4.73 14.68 17.73
N THR A 12 -5.79 14.07 17.21
CA THR A 12 -6.25 12.76 17.70
C THR A 12 -5.29 11.63 17.33
N ILE A 13 -4.70 11.65 16.13
CA ILE A 13 -3.70 10.66 15.70
C ILE A 13 -2.41 10.80 16.55
N SER A 14 -2.03 12.04 16.89
CA SER A 14 -0.84 12.29 17.72
C SER A 14 -1.04 11.90 19.20
N PHE A 15 -2.27 11.94 19.72
CA PHE A 15 -2.52 11.62 21.13
C PHE A 15 -2.50 10.11 21.42
N PHE A 16 -2.86 9.27 20.44
CA PHE A 16 -2.84 7.80 20.60
C PHE A 16 -1.43 7.20 20.68
N LEU A 17 -0.40 7.86 20.15
CA LEU A 17 1.00 7.41 20.27
C LEU A 17 1.65 7.74 21.62
N THR A 18 1.03 8.59 22.45
CA THR A 18 1.63 9.06 23.72
C THR A 18 1.09 8.39 24.98
N THR A 19 0.06 7.55 24.87
CA THR A 19 -0.62 6.93 26.02
C THR A 19 -0.34 5.42 26.18
N LEU A 20 0.62 4.87 25.44
CA LEU A 20 1.14 3.53 25.73
C LEU A 20 1.78 3.52 27.14
N PRO A 21 1.35 2.65 28.07
CA PRO A 21 1.93 2.58 29.40
C PRO A 21 3.37 2.06 29.35
N SER A 22 4.33 2.93 29.69
CA SER A 22 5.79 2.70 29.77
C SER A 22 6.27 1.69 30.84
N LYS A 23 5.61 0.54 31.02
CA LYS A 23 6.04 -0.49 31.98
C LYS A 23 6.46 -1.79 31.30
N ALA A 24 7.52 -1.74 30.49
CA ALA A 24 8.25 -2.94 30.09
C ALA A 24 9.73 -2.73 29.70
N TYR A 25 10.37 -1.61 30.05
CA TYR A 25 11.82 -1.42 29.86
C TYR A 25 12.58 -1.58 31.19
N LYS A 26 12.65 -2.82 31.68
CA LYS A 26 13.70 -3.23 32.61
C LYS A 26 14.15 -4.63 32.18
N ASN A 27 15.43 -4.76 31.90
CA ASN A 27 16.19 -5.96 31.53
C ASN A 27 16.39 -6.19 30.03
N TYR A 28 17.29 -5.39 29.45
CA TYR A 28 18.19 -5.90 28.43
C TYR A 28 19.64 -5.69 28.90
N PRO A 29 20.50 -6.73 28.86
CA PRO A 29 21.91 -6.59 29.18
C PRO A 29 22.65 -5.88 28.03
N THR A 30 23.44 -4.89 28.41
CA THR A 30 24.35 -4.12 27.55
C THR A 30 25.38 -5.04 26.91
N LEU A 31 25.35 -5.20 25.58
CA LEU A 31 26.41 -5.86 24.83
C LEU A 31 27.25 -4.82 24.06
N SER A 32 28.46 -4.62 24.59
CA SER A 32 29.72 -4.23 23.96
C SER A 32 29.74 -3.63 22.56
N GLN A 33 30.33 -2.42 22.51
CA GLN A 33 30.96 -1.80 21.35
C GLN A 33 31.86 -2.80 20.59
N SER A 34 31.64 -2.93 19.28
CA SER A 34 32.59 -3.53 18.35
C SER A 34 32.98 -2.50 17.29
N HIS A 35 34.27 -2.41 17.06
CA HIS A 35 34.97 -1.39 16.30
C HIS A 35 34.72 -1.49 14.79
N ALA A 36 34.56 -0.33 14.14
CA ALA A 36 34.61 -0.21 12.69
C ALA A 36 36.07 -0.23 12.20
N PRO A 37 36.44 -0.98 11.14
CA PRO A 37 37.70 -0.81 10.46
C PRO A 37 37.60 0.22 9.32
N ALA A 38 38.70 0.95 9.15
CA ALA A 38 38.90 2.04 8.20
C ALA A 38 38.93 1.61 6.72
N LEU A 39 38.40 2.48 5.85
CA LEU A 39 38.51 2.40 4.39
C LEU A 39 39.85 2.98 3.91
N SER A 40 40.52 2.28 2.99
CA SER A 40 41.49 2.88 2.06
C SER A 40 41.34 2.30 0.65
N PRO A 41 41.73 3.04 -0.42
CA PRO A 41 41.33 2.77 -1.80
C PRO A 41 42.50 2.38 -2.73
N GLN A 42 42.29 1.37 -3.59
CA GLN A 42 42.95 1.08 -4.89
C GLN A 42 42.49 -0.33 -5.33
N GLN A 43 42.31 -0.74 -6.59
CA GLN A 43 42.83 -0.31 -7.88
C GLN A 43 42.02 -1.00 -9.00
N SER A 44 41.95 -0.36 -10.16
CA SER A 44 41.41 -0.86 -11.42
C SER A 44 42.12 -2.10 -11.98
N SER A 45 41.38 -2.96 -12.68
CA SER A 45 41.87 -3.63 -13.89
C SER A 45 40.72 -4.21 -14.73
N SER A 46 40.83 -3.94 -16.03
CA SER A 46 39.92 -4.17 -17.16
C SER A 46 39.94 -5.61 -17.69
N SER A 47 38.89 -6.02 -18.44
CA SER A 47 38.90 -6.84 -19.68
C SER A 47 37.45 -7.22 -20.07
N THR A 48 36.83 -6.59 -21.09
CA THR A 48 36.49 -7.15 -22.43
C THR A 48 35.95 -8.59 -22.44
N SER A 49 34.77 -8.91 -22.99
CA SER A 49 34.49 -8.86 -24.44
C SER A 49 33.06 -9.27 -24.83
N ALA A 50 32.64 -8.71 -25.98
CA ALA A 50 31.79 -9.25 -27.06
C ALA A 50 30.24 -9.31 -26.99
N LEU A 51 29.68 -8.61 -27.98
CA LEU A 51 28.34 -8.59 -28.58
C LEU A 51 27.81 -9.95 -29.06
N PHE A 52 26.49 -10.12 -29.17
CA PHE A 52 25.72 -10.61 -30.35
C PHE A 52 24.21 -10.37 -30.07
N SER A 53 23.57 -9.40 -30.73
CA SER A 53 22.76 -9.49 -31.96
C SER A 53 21.37 -10.15 -31.82
N ALA A 54 20.37 -9.35 -32.20
CA ALA A 54 18.94 -9.61 -32.24
C ALA A 54 18.52 -10.68 -33.26
N SER A 55 17.30 -11.21 -33.10
CA SER A 55 16.35 -11.46 -34.19
C SER A 55 14.95 -11.77 -33.67
N ALA A 56 13.97 -11.35 -34.46
CA ALA A 56 12.57 -11.20 -34.13
C ALA A 56 11.70 -12.38 -34.62
N SER A 57 10.50 -12.44 -34.01
CA SER A 57 9.21 -12.83 -34.56
C SER A 57 8.99 -14.26 -35.08
N SER A 58 7.92 -14.90 -34.60
CA SER A 58 6.86 -15.48 -35.44
C SER A 58 5.59 -15.80 -34.64
N LEU A 59 4.45 -15.39 -35.17
CA LEU A 59 3.09 -15.60 -34.70
C LEU A 59 2.61 -17.04 -34.90
N SER A 60 1.73 -17.53 -34.02
CA SER A 60 0.61 -18.42 -34.41
C SER A 60 -0.51 -18.41 -33.36
N SER A 61 -1.61 -17.75 -33.75
CA SER A 61 -3.00 -18.21 -33.81
C SER A 61 -3.62 -19.05 -32.68
N LEU A 62 -4.58 -18.39 -32.00
CA LEU A 62 -5.92 -18.84 -31.58
C LEU A 62 -6.23 -20.35 -31.50
N THR A 63 -6.49 -20.80 -30.28
CA THR A 63 -7.76 -21.48 -29.89
C THR A 63 -7.82 -21.58 -28.37
N ALA A 64 -8.88 -21.07 -27.75
CA ALA A 64 -9.65 -21.76 -26.70
C ALA A 64 -10.60 -20.79 -25.99
N SER A 65 -11.86 -21.19 -25.95
CA SER A 65 -12.92 -20.67 -25.08
C SER A 65 -12.45 -20.52 -23.64
N VAL A 66 -12.69 -19.36 -23.03
CA VAL A 66 -12.50 -19.16 -21.59
C VAL A 66 -13.81 -18.69 -20.97
N THR A 67 -14.39 -19.63 -20.24
CA THR A 67 -15.33 -19.50 -19.15
C THR A 67 -14.89 -18.40 -18.19
N SER A 68 -15.85 -17.56 -17.80
CA SER A 68 -15.68 -16.43 -16.88
C SER A 68 -14.95 -16.80 -15.58
N ALA A 69 -13.77 -16.23 -15.40
CA ALA A 69 -13.15 -15.98 -14.11
C ALA A 69 -12.54 -14.57 -14.20
N THR A 70 -13.21 -13.57 -13.61
CA THR A 70 -12.73 -12.20 -13.55
C THR A 70 -11.55 -12.10 -12.60
N THR A 71 -10.36 -12.41 -13.09
CA THR A 71 -9.10 -11.93 -12.53
C THR A 71 -8.98 -10.46 -12.94
N PHE A 72 -9.13 -9.54 -11.99
CA PHE A 72 -8.81 -8.13 -12.19
C PHE A 72 -7.29 -8.01 -12.32
N GLU A 73 -6.79 -8.08 -13.55
CA GLU A 73 -5.44 -7.63 -13.88
C GLU A 73 -5.42 -6.10 -13.88
N ILE A 74 -4.42 -5.51 -13.22
CA ILE A 74 -4.18 -4.07 -13.23
C ILE A 74 -3.88 -3.68 -14.68
N PRO A 75 -4.65 -2.76 -15.31
CA PRO A 75 -4.39 -2.33 -16.68
C PRO A 75 -3.01 -1.66 -16.76
N LYS A 76 -2.05 -2.37 -17.35
CA LYS A 76 -0.69 -1.87 -17.54
C LYS A 76 -0.69 -0.92 -18.75
N ASN A 77 -0.46 0.36 -18.49
CA ASN A 77 -0.26 1.43 -19.47
C ASN A 77 -1.49 1.92 -20.25
N ILE A 78 -2.33 2.73 -19.60
CA ILE A 78 -3.11 3.76 -20.30
C ILE A 78 -2.23 5.04 -20.33
N PRO A 79 -1.76 5.49 -21.51
CA PRO A 79 -1.06 6.77 -21.62
C PRO A 79 -2.04 7.89 -21.24
N VAL A 80 -1.70 8.61 -20.18
CA VAL A 80 -2.48 9.74 -19.66
C VAL A 80 -2.00 10.99 -20.36
N ILE A 81 -2.87 11.65 -21.13
CA ILE A 81 -2.50 12.79 -21.99
C ILE A 81 -3.09 14.10 -21.42
N SER A 82 -4.05 14.02 -20.49
CA SER A 82 -4.73 15.15 -19.88
C SER A 82 -5.11 14.93 -18.40
N THR A 83 -5.42 16.02 -17.69
CA THR A 83 -5.99 15.98 -16.33
C THR A 83 -7.30 15.19 -16.24
N GLU A 84 -8.10 15.22 -17.31
CA GLU A 84 -9.35 14.46 -17.38
C GLU A 84 -9.09 12.94 -17.44
N ASP A 85 -8.06 12.52 -18.17
CA ASP A 85 -7.63 11.11 -18.21
C ASP A 85 -7.14 10.62 -16.83
N VAL A 86 -6.44 11.49 -16.07
CA VAL A 86 -6.04 11.18 -14.67
C VAL A 86 -7.28 10.96 -13.82
N SER A 87 -8.26 11.86 -13.89
CA SER A 87 -9.47 11.78 -13.04
C SER A 87 -10.28 10.51 -13.34
N ILE A 88 -10.45 10.15 -14.61
CA ILE A 88 -11.15 8.92 -15.01
C ILE A 88 -10.41 7.67 -14.51
N PHE A 89 -9.08 7.63 -14.71
CA PHE A 89 -8.26 6.50 -14.25
C PHE A 89 -8.32 6.35 -12.73
N VAL A 90 -8.03 7.43 -12.00
CA VAL A 90 -7.98 7.40 -10.52
C VAL A 90 -9.33 7.01 -9.97
N LYS A 91 -10.42 7.54 -10.53
CA LYS A 91 -11.76 7.15 -10.10
C LYS A 91 -12.01 5.64 -10.25
N ALA A 92 -11.77 5.09 -11.43
CA ALA A 92 -12.02 3.67 -11.68
C ALA A 92 -11.19 2.76 -10.76
N ILE A 93 -9.93 3.15 -10.50
CA ILE A 93 -9.03 2.39 -9.62
C ILE A 93 -9.44 2.52 -8.16
N MET A 94 -9.83 3.71 -7.69
CA MET A 94 -10.30 3.91 -6.32
C MET A 94 -11.60 3.15 -6.04
N ASP A 95 -12.58 3.19 -6.95
CA ASP A 95 -13.81 2.38 -6.85
C ASP A 95 -13.50 0.88 -6.73
N ALA A 96 -12.64 0.36 -7.60
CA ALA A 96 -12.23 -1.04 -7.56
C ALA A 96 -11.48 -1.38 -6.27
N THR A 97 -10.68 -0.45 -5.77
CA THR A 97 -9.86 -0.65 -4.56
C THR A 97 -10.72 -0.67 -3.30
N MET A 98 -11.72 0.21 -3.21
CA MET A 98 -12.72 0.17 -2.14
C MET A 98 -13.47 -1.17 -2.14
N SER A 99 -13.94 -1.62 -3.31
CA SER A 99 -14.63 -2.91 -3.42
C SER A 99 -13.75 -4.10 -3.00
N LYS A 100 -12.46 -4.09 -3.36
CA LYS A 100 -11.54 -5.16 -2.96
C LYS A 100 -11.20 -5.10 -1.47
N THR A 101 -11.19 -3.91 -0.89
CA THR A 101 -11.02 -3.70 0.55
C THR A 101 -12.21 -4.29 1.32
N ASP A 102 -13.44 -4.05 0.86
CA ASP A 102 -14.65 -4.66 1.43
C ASP A 102 -14.64 -6.20 1.29
N GLU A 103 -14.16 -6.71 0.15
CA GLU A 103 -13.97 -8.14 -0.05
C GLU A 103 -12.96 -8.73 0.94
N PHE A 104 -11.83 -8.04 1.17
CA PHE A 104 -10.82 -8.50 2.11
C PHE A 104 -11.31 -8.46 3.56
N ILE A 105 -12.02 -7.40 3.96
CA ILE A 105 -12.67 -7.29 5.28
C ILE A 105 -13.59 -8.49 5.50
N SER A 106 -14.51 -8.73 4.56
CA SER A 106 -15.53 -9.78 4.72
C SER A 106 -14.95 -11.20 4.66
N LYS A 107 -13.99 -11.46 3.78
CA LYS A 107 -13.47 -12.83 3.55
C LYS A 107 -12.34 -13.23 4.48
N VAL A 108 -11.53 -12.27 4.92
CA VAL A 108 -10.33 -12.54 5.74
C VAL A 108 -10.55 -12.07 7.17
N ILE A 109 -10.84 -10.78 7.36
CA ILE A 109 -10.91 -10.20 8.71
C ILE A 109 -12.10 -10.74 9.50
N ASP A 110 -13.31 -10.59 8.96
CA ASP A 110 -14.54 -11.01 9.65
C ASP A 110 -14.55 -12.51 9.91
N LYS A 111 -13.99 -13.30 8.98
CA LYS A 111 -13.84 -14.75 9.14
C LYS A 111 -12.93 -15.10 10.33
N ARG A 112 -11.78 -14.45 10.46
CA ARG A 112 -10.83 -14.68 11.57
C ARG A 112 -11.37 -14.16 12.90
N LEU A 113 -12.13 -13.05 12.88
CA LEU A 113 -12.82 -12.55 14.07
C LEU A 113 -13.89 -13.51 14.60
N ALA A 114 -14.52 -14.29 13.71
CA ALA A 114 -15.51 -15.28 14.09
C ALA A 114 -14.92 -16.59 14.64
N GLU A 115 -13.60 -16.78 14.57
CA GLU A 115 -12.96 -17.98 15.11
C GLU A 115 -12.98 -17.97 16.64
N PRO A 116 -13.47 -19.05 17.30
CA PRO A 116 -13.73 -19.05 18.73
C PRO A 116 -12.47 -18.97 19.60
N ASN A 117 -11.30 -19.23 19.02
CA ASN A 117 -10.02 -19.26 19.71
C ASN A 117 -9.08 -18.11 19.31
N THR A 118 -9.60 -17.09 18.61
CA THR A 118 -8.84 -15.88 18.31
C THR A 118 -8.47 -15.19 19.62
N ASP A 119 -7.18 -15.04 19.88
CA ASP A 119 -6.71 -14.42 21.12
C ASP A 119 -7.05 -12.93 21.15
N ILE A 120 -6.97 -12.32 22.34
CA ILE A 120 -7.41 -10.94 22.56
C ILE A 120 -6.58 -9.96 21.72
N TYR A 121 -5.28 -10.19 21.54
CA TYR A 121 -4.41 -9.31 20.75
C TYR A 121 -4.69 -9.47 19.26
N ALA A 122 -4.91 -10.70 18.79
CA ALA A 122 -5.37 -10.96 17.43
C ALA A 122 -6.71 -10.27 17.14
N LYS A 123 -7.66 -10.32 18.07
CA LYS A 123 -8.95 -9.66 17.94
C LYS A 123 -8.82 -8.14 17.85
N ASP A 124 -8.07 -7.53 18.76
CA ASP A 124 -7.80 -6.08 18.77
C ASP A 124 -7.14 -5.63 17.46
N CYS A 125 -6.19 -6.43 16.96
CA CYS A 125 -5.54 -6.18 15.69
C CYS A 125 -6.51 -6.21 14.51
N LEU A 126 -7.38 -7.23 14.44
CA LEU A 126 -8.37 -7.39 13.38
C LEU A 126 -9.44 -6.28 13.43
N GLU A 127 -9.86 -5.85 14.62
CA GLU A 127 -10.76 -4.71 14.80
C GLU A 127 -10.10 -3.39 14.37
N THR A 128 -8.82 -3.19 14.72
CA THR A 128 -8.01 -2.05 14.24
C THR A 128 -7.91 -2.05 12.72
N CYS A 129 -7.66 -3.21 12.10
CA CYS A 129 -7.64 -3.38 10.65
C CYS A 129 -8.94 -2.92 9.99
N LYS A 130 -10.11 -3.23 10.57
CA LYS A 130 -11.40 -2.73 10.05
C LYS A 130 -11.46 -1.21 10.10
N SER A 131 -11.05 -0.61 11.22
CA SER A 131 -11.06 0.85 11.37
C SER A 131 -10.17 1.53 10.33
N VAL A 132 -8.91 1.10 10.21
CA VAL A 132 -7.97 1.74 9.26
C VAL A 132 -8.36 1.47 7.81
N PHE A 133 -9.01 0.35 7.49
CA PHE A 133 -9.55 0.12 6.15
C PHE A 133 -10.75 1.00 5.82
N GLU A 134 -11.63 1.32 6.78
CA GLU A 134 -12.64 2.36 6.58
C GLU A 134 -12.00 3.73 6.33
N ASP A 135 -10.98 4.09 7.12
CA ASP A 135 -10.22 5.34 6.91
C ASP A 135 -9.51 5.36 5.55
N ALA A 136 -9.01 4.21 5.08
CA ALA A 136 -8.42 4.06 3.76
C ALA A 136 -9.47 4.29 2.66
N LYS A 137 -10.66 3.69 2.77
CA LYS A 137 -11.77 3.91 1.82
C LYS A 137 -12.22 5.36 1.80
N ASP A 138 -12.26 6.03 2.95
CA ASP A 138 -12.58 7.46 3.00
C ASP A 138 -11.50 8.32 2.35
N ALA A 139 -10.22 7.95 2.47
CA ALA A 139 -9.14 8.58 1.71
C ALA A 139 -9.27 8.33 0.19
N MET A 140 -9.68 7.13 -0.23
CA MET A 140 -9.97 6.84 -1.64
C MET A 140 -11.08 7.75 -2.19
N LYS A 141 -12.18 7.93 -1.46
CA LYS A 141 -13.28 8.85 -1.86
C LYS A 141 -12.78 10.30 -1.99
N ARG A 142 -12.01 10.79 -1.02
CA ARG A 142 -11.44 12.16 -1.09
C ARG A 142 -10.49 12.31 -2.27
N THR A 143 -9.71 11.26 -2.58
CA THR A 143 -8.88 11.25 -3.78
C THR A 143 -9.73 11.48 -5.03
N GLU A 144 -10.85 10.77 -5.19
CA GLU A 144 -11.76 10.95 -6.34
C GLU A 144 -12.29 12.39 -6.43
N GLU A 145 -12.66 12.98 -5.29
CA GLU A 145 -13.12 14.36 -5.22
C GLU A 145 -12.03 15.36 -5.62
N ASP A 146 -10.81 15.18 -5.11
CA ASP A 146 -9.69 16.08 -5.33
C ASP A 146 -9.16 16.00 -6.77
N VAL A 147 -9.04 14.81 -7.38
CA VAL A 147 -8.65 14.71 -8.80
C VAL A 147 -9.68 15.33 -9.72
N LYS A 148 -10.98 15.17 -9.42
CA LYS A 148 -12.07 15.78 -10.18
C LYS A 148 -12.07 17.30 -10.05
N ALA A 149 -11.68 17.83 -8.90
CA ALA A 149 -11.50 19.26 -8.66
C ALA A 149 -10.18 19.82 -9.22
N GLY A 150 -9.32 18.98 -9.83
CA GLY A 150 -8.00 19.37 -10.33
C GLY A 150 -6.96 19.60 -9.22
N ASN A 151 -7.24 19.17 -7.99
CA ASN A 151 -6.40 19.37 -6.82
C ASN A 151 -5.44 18.18 -6.61
N MET A 152 -4.44 18.08 -7.49
CA MET A 152 -3.49 16.96 -7.50
C MET A 152 -2.63 16.87 -6.24
N TYR A 153 -2.36 18.01 -5.58
CA TYR A 153 -1.62 18.01 -4.33
C TYR A 153 -2.38 17.27 -3.23
N LYS A 154 -3.68 17.56 -3.05
CA LYS A 154 -4.47 16.86 -2.04
C LYS A 154 -4.74 15.41 -2.42
N ALA A 155 -5.01 15.14 -3.69
CA ALA A 155 -5.14 13.77 -4.17
C ALA A 155 -3.90 12.93 -3.84
N ASN A 156 -2.68 13.47 -4.00
CA ASN A 156 -1.45 12.79 -3.60
C ASN A 156 -1.42 12.49 -2.09
N VAL A 157 -1.78 13.47 -1.25
CA VAL A 157 -1.87 13.28 0.21
C VAL A 157 -2.88 12.19 0.56
N ASP A 158 -4.05 12.18 -0.07
CA ASP A 158 -5.09 11.19 0.21
C ASP A 158 -4.73 9.78 -0.28
N VAL A 159 -4.06 9.64 -1.45
CA VAL A 159 -3.51 8.33 -1.88
C VAL A 159 -2.44 7.83 -0.90
N SER A 160 -1.59 8.73 -0.40
CA SER A 160 -0.58 8.37 0.60
C SER A 160 -1.21 7.96 1.93
N ALA A 161 -2.32 8.60 2.33
CA ALA A 161 -3.08 8.22 3.52
C ALA A 161 -3.74 6.85 3.34
N MET A 162 -4.31 6.57 2.17
CA MET A 162 -4.86 5.26 1.82
C MET A 162 -3.79 4.16 2.00
N SER A 163 -2.61 4.32 1.41
CA SER A 163 -1.56 3.31 1.50
C SER A 163 -1.03 3.11 2.93
N THR A 164 -0.88 4.21 3.69
CA THR A 164 -0.44 4.16 5.09
C THR A 164 -1.43 3.42 5.97
N ASN A 165 -2.73 3.65 5.79
CA ASN A 165 -3.77 2.96 6.53
C ASN A 165 -3.77 1.45 6.22
N ILE A 166 -3.54 1.07 4.96
CA ILE A 166 -3.47 -0.34 4.57
C ILE A 166 -2.22 -1.01 5.15
N ASP A 167 -1.08 -0.34 5.10
CA ASP A 167 0.18 -0.83 5.67
C ASP A 167 0.08 -1.01 7.19
N THR A 168 -0.56 -0.07 7.89
CA THR A 168 -0.80 -0.15 9.35
C THR A 168 -1.50 -1.45 9.75
N CYS A 169 -2.49 -1.88 8.96
CA CYS A 169 -3.14 -3.17 9.20
C CYS A 169 -2.19 -4.35 8.97
N ASN A 170 -1.38 -4.31 7.90
CA ASN A 170 -0.41 -5.36 7.61
C ASN A 170 0.71 -5.44 8.67
N GLU A 171 1.20 -4.30 9.18
CA GLU A 171 2.16 -4.24 10.29
C GLU A 171 1.58 -4.88 11.56
N CYS A 172 0.33 -4.54 11.88
CA CYS A 172 -0.38 -5.15 13.00
C CYS A 172 -0.49 -6.67 12.83
N ALA A 173 -0.99 -7.13 11.68
CA ALA A 173 -1.12 -8.55 11.37
C ALA A 173 0.23 -9.27 11.44
N THR A 174 1.30 -8.61 10.99
CA THR A 174 2.66 -9.17 11.04
C THR A 174 3.15 -9.35 12.48
N SER A 175 2.82 -8.42 13.37
CA SER A 175 3.15 -8.50 14.80
C SER A 175 2.45 -9.67 15.50
N ILE A 176 1.21 -9.98 15.11
CA ILE A 176 0.40 -11.05 15.71
C ILE A 176 0.72 -12.42 15.09
N TYR A 177 0.67 -12.51 13.77
CA TYR A 177 0.71 -13.79 13.04
C TYR A 177 2.09 -14.12 12.47
N GLY A 178 3.05 -13.18 12.52
CA GLY A 178 4.28 -13.27 11.75
C GLY A 178 3.99 -13.07 10.26
N PHE A 179 4.59 -13.88 9.40
CA PHE A 179 4.29 -13.79 7.97
C PHE A 179 2.90 -14.33 7.66
N ASP A 180 1.99 -13.44 7.27
CA ASP A 180 0.67 -13.80 6.77
C ASP A 180 0.55 -13.53 5.26
N PRO A 181 0.36 -14.56 4.41
CA PRO A 181 0.34 -14.39 2.96
C PRO A 181 -0.90 -13.65 2.46
N GLU A 182 -2.04 -13.68 3.17
CA GLU A 182 -3.25 -12.99 2.75
C GLU A 182 -3.10 -11.48 2.97
N PHE A 183 -2.67 -11.10 4.17
CA PHE A 183 -2.40 -9.69 4.50
C PHE A 183 -1.26 -9.14 3.64
N LYS A 184 -0.15 -9.88 3.51
CA LYS A 184 0.99 -9.37 2.74
C LYS A 184 0.67 -9.23 1.25
N LYS A 185 -0.11 -10.13 0.69
CA LYS A 185 -0.55 -10.03 -0.71
C LYS A 185 -1.49 -8.85 -0.92
N PHE A 186 -2.40 -8.60 0.01
CA PHE A 186 -3.30 -7.46 -0.06
C PHE A 186 -2.55 -6.13 0.06
N ASP A 187 -1.66 -6.01 1.05
CA ASP A 187 -0.77 -4.85 1.22
C ASP A 187 0.05 -4.58 -0.04
N ASN A 188 0.84 -5.55 -0.52
CA ASN A 188 1.67 -5.36 -1.71
C ASN A 188 0.85 -4.92 -2.95
N TRP A 189 -0.35 -5.49 -3.12
CA TRP A 189 -1.24 -5.09 -4.19
C TRP A 189 -1.71 -3.64 -4.02
N ALA A 190 -2.10 -3.24 -2.81
CA ALA A 190 -2.53 -1.87 -2.51
C ALA A 190 -1.40 -0.85 -2.66
N GLN A 191 -0.17 -1.20 -2.25
CA GLN A 191 1.02 -0.36 -2.48
C GLN A 191 1.28 -0.16 -3.98
N GLY A 192 1.10 -1.20 -4.79
CA GLY A 192 1.18 -1.08 -6.25
C GLY A 192 0.15 -0.11 -6.82
N ILE A 193 -1.10 -0.21 -6.37
CA ILE A 193 -2.17 0.73 -6.75
C ILE A 193 -1.84 2.17 -6.33
N ALA A 194 -1.36 2.35 -5.09
CA ALA A 194 -0.95 3.66 -4.59
C ALA A 194 0.15 4.27 -5.46
N SER A 195 1.18 3.49 -5.79
CA SER A 195 2.27 3.90 -6.67
C SER A 195 1.76 4.34 -8.05
N ASP A 196 0.93 3.51 -8.71
CA ASP A 196 0.39 3.82 -10.04
C ASP A 196 -0.46 5.11 -10.04
N CYS A 197 -1.24 5.32 -8.98
CA CYS A 197 -2.01 6.55 -8.80
C CYS A 197 -1.11 7.76 -8.57
N LEU A 198 -0.11 7.65 -7.70
CA LEU A 198 0.82 8.75 -7.40
C LEU A 198 1.65 9.16 -8.62
N ASP A 199 2.13 8.20 -9.41
CA ASP A 199 2.86 8.48 -10.66
C ASP A 199 2.00 9.34 -11.61
N LYS A 200 0.73 8.96 -11.79
CA LYS A 200 -0.20 9.69 -12.66
C LYS A 200 -0.62 11.05 -12.09
N ILE A 201 -0.87 11.14 -10.79
CA ILE A 201 -1.24 12.39 -10.12
C ILE A 201 -0.09 13.40 -10.16
N THR A 202 1.15 12.94 -10.03
CA THR A 202 2.34 13.80 -10.03
C THR A 202 2.93 14.05 -11.41
N GLY A 203 2.44 13.36 -12.45
CA GLY A 203 2.95 13.44 -13.80
C GLY A 203 4.34 12.82 -13.97
N GLN A 204 4.74 11.94 -13.05
CA GLN A 204 5.94 11.12 -13.21
C GLN A 204 5.60 9.96 -14.15
N ASN A 205 6.01 10.09 -15.41
CA ASN A 205 5.91 8.98 -16.37
C ASN A 205 7.05 7.99 -16.07
N SER A 206 6.69 6.78 -15.62
CA SER A 206 7.57 5.61 -15.56
C SER A 206 7.61 4.84 -16.89
#